data_AF-A0A850SHC3-F1
#
_entry.id   AF-A0A850SHC3-F1
#
_cell.length_a   1.000
_cell.length_b   1.000
_cell.length_c   1.000
_cell.angle_alpha   90.00
_cell.angle_beta   90.00
_cell.angle_gamma   90.00
#
_symmetry.space_group_name_H-M   'P 1'
#
loop_
_entity.id
_entity.type
_entity.pdbx_description
1 polymer ?
#
loop_
_entity_poly.entity_id
_entity_poly.type
_entity_poly.pdbx_seq_one_letter_code
_entity_poly.pdbx_strand_id
1 'polypeptide(L)'
;MGLTAADRRALEALIKAAARDPRVPVELARKMVPGQGDIEEFAYGLVSGMVLGNFMALFESRNGRQADRDETADVLATVGARMPLLRKAIMKHLELR
;
A
#
# COMPACT_ATOMS: atom_id res chain seq x y z
N MET A 1 3.58 20.73 7.78
CA MET A 1 4.15 20.02 8.97
C MET A 1 4.31 18.57 8.57
N GLY A 2 5.34 17.83 9.01
CA GLY A 2 5.48 16.41 8.61
C GLY A 2 4.50 15.45 9.31
N LEU A 3 4.47 14.19 8.88
CA LEU A 3 3.69 13.16 9.58
C LEU A 3 4.17 13.02 11.03
N THR A 4 3.23 12.85 11.96
CA THR A 4 3.59 12.52 13.34
C THR A 4 4.26 11.14 13.41
N ALA A 5 5.03 10.88 14.46
CA ALA A 5 5.62 9.56 14.68
C ALA A 5 4.55 8.45 14.80
N ALA A 6 3.36 8.78 15.32
CA ALA A 6 2.25 7.86 15.41
C ALA A 6 1.69 7.52 14.02
N ASP A 7 1.51 8.53 13.16
CA ASP A 7 1.00 8.33 11.80
C ASP A 7 1.99 7.55 10.94
N ARG A 8 3.27 7.84 11.06
CA ARG A 8 4.32 7.08 10.38
C ARG A 8 4.29 5.61 10.79
N ARG A 9 4.15 5.32 12.09
CA ARG A 9 4.00 3.94 12.59
C ARG A 9 2.74 3.27 12.08
N ALA A 10 1.62 3.99 12.00
CA ALA A 10 0.37 3.47 11.46
C ALA A 10 0.51 3.09 9.98
N LEU A 11 1.13 3.96 9.16
CA LEU A 11 1.43 3.67 7.77
C LEU A 11 2.34 2.45 7.61
N GLU A 12 3.42 2.37 8.39
CA GLU A 12 4.30 1.20 8.38
C GLU A 12 3.58 -0.10 8.78
N ALA A 13 2.67 -0.04 9.75
CA ALA A 13 1.89 -1.19 10.18
C ALA A 13 0.95 -1.68 9.07
N LEU A 14 0.29 -0.76 8.35
CA LEU A 14 -0.55 -1.11 7.21
C LEU A 14 0.24 -1.78 6.08
N ILE A 15 1.43 -1.25 5.75
CA ILE A 15 2.32 -1.85 4.73
C ILE A 15 2.75 -3.25 5.17
N LYS A 16 3.15 -3.43 6.44
CA LYS A 16 3.54 -4.74 6.98
C LYS A 16 2.39 -5.74 6.98
N ALA A 17 1.18 -5.30 7.32
CA ALA A 17 -0.01 -6.14 7.30
C ALA A 17 -0.32 -6.63 5.87
N ALA A 18 -0.30 -5.72 4.90
CA ALA A 18 -0.51 -6.06 3.49
C ALA A 18 0.60 -6.99 2.95
N ALA A 19 1.85 -6.81 3.37
CA ALA A 19 2.95 -7.69 2.98
C ALA A 19 2.88 -9.08 3.65
N ARG A 20 2.28 -9.18 4.84
CA ARG A 20 2.12 -10.45 5.56
C ARG A 20 1.08 -11.36 4.89
N ASP A 21 0.00 -10.78 4.38
CA ASP A 21 -1.06 -11.52 3.69
C ASP A 21 -1.55 -10.76 2.44
N PRO A 22 -0.82 -10.85 1.31
CA PRO A 22 -1.21 -10.18 0.07
C PRO A 22 -2.30 -10.95 -0.70
N ARG A 23 -2.78 -12.10 -0.19
CA ARG A 23 -3.59 -13.06 -0.97
C ARG A 23 -4.87 -12.45 -1.52
N VAL A 24 -5.68 -11.83 -0.66
CA VAL A 24 -6.98 -11.27 -1.05
C VAL A 24 -6.85 -10.22 -2.16
N PRO A 25 -6.00 -9.18 -2.03
CA PRO A 25 -5.87 -8.18 -3.08
C PRO A 25 -5.17 -8.71 -4.34
N VAL A 26 -4.26 -9.69 -4.24
CA VAL A 26 -3.66 -10.32 -5.42
C VAL A 26 -4.67 -11.19 -6.19
N GLU A 27 -5.54 -11.93 -5.51
CA GLU A 27 -6.62 -12.69 -6.16
C GLU A 27 -7.66 -11.76 -6.80
N LEU A 28 -7.93 -10.62 -6.17
CA LEU A 28 -8.74 -9.57 -6.78
C LEU A 28 -8.07 -9.02 -8.05
N ALA A 29 -6.77 -8.73 -8.00
CA ALA A 29 -6.00 -8.28 -9.16
C ALA A 29 -6.11 -9.26 -10.34
N ARG A 30 -6.00 -10.57 -10.09
CA ARG A 30 -6.14 -11.61 -11.13
C ARG A 30 -7.51 -11.60 -11.80
N LYS A 31 -8.58 -11.33 -11.04
CA LYS A 31 -9.94 -11.25 -11.59
C LYS A 31 -10.17 -9.99 -12.42
N MET A 32 -9.42 -8.92 -12.13
CA MET A 32 -9.58 -7.62 -12.76
C MET A 32 -8.73 -7.44 -14.02
N VAL A 33 -7.65 -8.22 -14.18
CA VAL A 33 -6.80 -8.17 -15.39
C VAL A 33 -7.19 -9.30 -16.36
N PRO A 34 -7.85 -9.00 -17.48
CA PRO A 34 -8.15 -9.98 -18.52
C PRO A 34 -6.88 -10.32 -19.31
N GLY A 35 -6.06 -11.23 -18.79
CA GLY A 35 -5.08 -12.08 -19.51
C GLY A 35 -3.91 -11.43 -20.28
N GLN A 36 -3.96 -10.15 -20.64
CA GLN A 36 -2.97 -9.48 -21.52
C GLN A 36 -2.11 -8.42 -20.80
N GLY A 37 -2.37 -8.14 -19.53
CA GLY A 37 -1.62 -7.16 -18.73
C GLY A 37 -0.58 -7.81 -17.82
N ASP A 38 0.45 -7.05 -17.47
CA ASP A 38 1.41 -7.44 -16.43
C ASP A 38 0.68 -7.51 -15.08
N ILE A 39 0.36 -8.74 -14.66
CA ILE A 39 -0.35 -9.02 -13.41
C ILE A 39 0.50 -8.62 -12.20
N GLU A 40 1.82 -8.66 -12.29
CA GLU A 40 2.73 -8.29 -11.21
C GLU A 40 2.65 -6.80 -10.94
N GLU A 41 2.78 -5.98 -11.99
CA GLU A 41 2.67 -4.53 -11.88
C GLU A 41 1.26 -4.11 -11.47
N PHE A 42 0.22 -4.73 -12.03
CA PHE A 42 -1.15 -4.42 -11.67
C PHE A 42 -1.46 -4.78 -10.20
N ALA A 43 -1.06 -5.97 -9.75
CA ALA A 43 -1.26 -6.38 -8.36
C ALA A 43 -0.48 -5.48 -7.41
N TYR A 44 0.76 -5.12 -7.75
CA TYR A 44 1.54 -4.16 -6.97
C TYR A 44 0.87 -2.80 -6.87
N GLY A 45 0.39 -2.24 -7.99
CA GLY A 45 -0.35 -0.98 -8.02
C GLY A 45 -1.62 -1.03 -7.18
N LEU A 46 -2.42 -2.10 -7.32
CA LEU A 46 -3.68 -2.28 -6.59
C LEU A 46 -3.44 -2.36 -5.08
N VAL A 47 -2.53 -3.23 -4.63
CA VAL A 47 -2.26 -3.43 -3.19
C VAL A 47 -1.68 -2.15 -2.58
N SER A 48 -0.78 -1.47 -3.31
CA SER A 48 -0.21 -0.19 -2.87
C SER A 48 -1.28 0.89 -2.75
N GLY A 49 -2.17 0.98 -3.74
CA GLY A 49 -3.30 1.90 -3.73
C GLY A 49 -4.26 1.65 -2.58
N MET A 50 -4.55 0.38 -2.27
CA MET A 50 -5.40 0.03 -1.11
C MET A 50 -4.75 0.43 0.23
N VAL A 51 -3.44 0.22 0.40
CA VAL A 51 -2.72 0.63 1.62
C VAL A 51 -2.74 2.14 1.77
N LEU A 52 -2.43 2.88 0.71
CA LEU A 52 -2.44 4.34 0.70
C LEU A 52 -3.85 4.88 0.97
N GLY A 53 -4.85 4.38 0.26
CA GLY A 53 -6.25 4.79 0.44
C GLY A 53 -6.75 4.56 1.86
N ASN A 54 -6.44 3.39 2.45
CA ASN A 54 -6.79 3.10 3.83
C ASN A 54 -6.09 4.05 4.82
N PHE A 55 -4.79 4.30 4.63
CA PHE A 55 -4.07 5.24 5.47
C PHE A 55 -4.66 6.66 5.38
N MET A 56 -4.94 7.16 4.18
CA MET A 56 -5.47 8.50 3.97
C MET A 56 -6.86 8.66 4.59
N ALA A 57 -7.73 7.65 4.45
CA ALA A 57 -9.05 7.64 5.08
C ALA A 57 -8.95 7.67 6.62
N LEU A 58 -8.04 6.88 7.20
CA LEU A 58 -7.77 6.87 8.64
C LEU A 58 -7.12 8.18 9.13
N PHE A 59 -6.28 8.79 8.30
CA PHE A 59 -5.67 10.08 8.60
C PHE A 59 -6.74 11.18 8.63
N GLU A 60 -7.60 11.23 7.61
CA GLU A 60 -8.68 12.19 7.51
C GLU A 60 -9.69 12.04 8.64
N SER A 61 -10.09 10.80 8.96
CA SER A 61 -11.00 10.53 10.07
C SER A 61 -10.44 10.95 11.43
N ARG A 62 -9.13 10.86 11.66
CA ARG A 62 -8.50 11.22 12.94
C ARG A 62 -8.22 12.72 13.06
N ASN A 63 -7.85 13.37 11.96
CA ASN A 63 -7.41 14.76 11.96
C ASN A 63 -8.49 15.74 11.50
N GLY A 64 -9.62 15.26 10.97
CA GLY A 64 -10.70 16.09 10.43
C GLY A 64 -10.31 16.86 9.16
N ARG A 65 -9.21 16.48 8.51
CA ARG A 65 -8.69 17.09 7.28
C ARG A 65 -7.83 16.12 6.48
N GLN A 66 -7.69 16.40 5.19
CA GLN A 66 -6.74 15.70 4.33
C GLN A 66 -5.29 16.07 4.68
N ALA A 67 -4.36 15.20 4.30
CA ALA A 67 -2.94 15.42 4.46
C ALA A 67 -2.49 16.65 3.64
N ASP A 68 -1.66 17.50 4.24
CA ASP A 68 -1.04 18.61 3.53
C ASP A 68 0.10 18.14 2.62
N ARG A 69 0.77 19.08 1.95
CA ARG A 69 1.86 18.77 1.03
C ARG A 69 3.06 18.08 1.70
N ASP A 70 3.42 18.51 2.90
CA ASP A 70 4.56 17.95 3.65
C ASP A 70 4.21 16.55 4.14
N GLU A 71 3.00 16.36 4.67
CA GLU A 71 2.51 15.06 5.13
C GLU A 71 2.40 14.07 3.96
N THR A 72 1.94 14.54 2.79
CA THR A 72 1.90 13.73 1.57
C THR A 72 3.31 13.32 1.13
N ALA A 73 4.28 14.24 1.19
CA ALA A 73 5.68 13.92 0.89
C ALA A 73 6.23 12.85 1.86
N ASP A 74 5.92 12.96 3.15
CA ASP A 74 6.29 11.98 4.17
C ASP A 74 5.63 10.61 3.97
N VAL A 75 4.37 10.58 3.55
CA VAL A 75 3.66 9.35 3.15
C VAL A 75 4.42 8.69 2.01
N LEU A 76 4.70 9.43 0.93
CA LEU A 76 5.39 8.92 -0.25
C LEU A 76 6.81 8.44 0.08
N ALA A 77 7.54 9.16 0.92
CA ALA A 77 8.87 8.76 1.37
C ALA A 77 8.83 7.44 2.18
N THR A 78 7.87 7.33 3.11
CA THR A 78 7.70 6.13 3.93
C THR A 78 7.31 4.92 3.06
N VAL A 79 6.40 5.14 2.12
CA VAL A 79 5.96 4.13 1.15
C VAL A 79 7.14 3.71 0.28
N GLY A 80 7.87 4.65 -0.33
CA GLY A 80 9.06 4.34 -1.14
C GLY A 80 10.10 3.50 -0.39
N ALA A 81 10.34 3.78 0.89
CA ALA A 81 11.29 3.02 1.71
C ALA A 81 10.81 1.60 2.07
N ARG A 82 9.50 1.36 2.18
CA ARG A 82 8.93 0.10 2.67
C ARG A 82 8.28 -0.76 1.57
N MET A 83 7.96 -0.17 0.42
CA MET A 83 7.33 -0.84 -0.71
C MET A 83 8.12 -2.01 -1.33
N PRO A 84 9.47 -2.06 -1.30
CA PRO A 84 10.18 -3.26 -1.76
C PRO A 84 9.78 -4.54 -1.02
N LEU A 85 9.41 -4.44 0.27
CA LEU A 85 8.92 -5.59 1.05
C LEU A 85 7.56 -6.06 0.54
N LEU A 86 6.66 -5.12 0.25
CA LEU A 86 5.34 -5.41 -0.29
C LEU A 86 5.44 -6.02 -1.68
N ARG A 87 6.27 -5.44 -2.56
CA ARG A 87 6.54 -5.97 -3.90
C ARG A 87 7.04 -7.41 -3.83
N LYS A 88 8.05 -7.69 -2.99
CA LYS A 88 8.57 -9.06 -2.81
C LYS A 88 7.50 -10.05 -2.34
N ALA A 89 6.63 -9.64 -1.42
CA ALA A 89 5.55 -10.50 -0.93
C ALA A 89 4.53 -10.82 -2.03
N ILE A 90 4.17 -9.84 -2.85
CA ILE A 90 3.26 -10.00 -3.99
C ILE A 90 3.87 -10.95 -5.03
N MET A 91 5.12 -10.72 -5.44
CA MET A 91 5.79 -11.59 -6.42
C MET A 91 5.88 -13.03 -5.92
N LYS A 92 6.30 -13.23 -4.67
CA LYS A 92 6.32 -14.57 -4.06
C LYS A 92 4.95 -15.23 -4.10
N HIS A 93 3.86 -14.49 -3.88
CA HIS A 93 2.52 -15.05 -3.95
C HIS A 93 2.09 -15.40 -5.38
N LEU A 94 2.58 -14.65 -6.37
CA LEU A 94 2.33 -14.91 -7.79
C LEU A 94 3.16 -16.09 -8.31
N GLU A 95 4.42 -16.25 -7.86
CA GLU A 95 5.36 -17.33 -8.22
C GLU A 95 5.08 -18.69 -7.55
N LEU A 96 4.43 -18.72 -6.38
CA LEU A 96 4.13 -19.96 -5.64
C LEU A 96 3.04 -20.83 -6.30
N ARG A 97 2.73 -20.59 -7.57
CA ARG A 97 1.80 -21.35 -8.42
C ARG A 97 2.36 -21.53 -9.81
#